data_AF-A0A956X728-F1
#
_entry.id   AF-A0A956X728-F1
#
_cell.length_a   1.000
_cell.length_b   1.000
_cell.length_c   1.000
_cell.angle_alpha   90.00
_cell.angle_beta   90.00
_cell.angle_gamma   90.00
#
_symmetry.space_group_name_H-M   'P 1'
#
loop_
_entity.id
_entity.type
_entity.pdbx_description
1 polymer ?
#
loop_
_entity_poly.entity_id
_entity_poly.type
_entity_poly.pdbx_seq_one_letter_code
_entity_poly.pdbx_strand_id
1 'polypeptide(L)'
;MNHSWRETILKEFIPQLSPLTLVADPDSLLSDEDLQESLREVGFTLVEYQDPIAFRYFFETAIRPSWVAAEQQEWIIVLHAPPSELQQLPYDLLRNGRQLYFSLSDLFPTLTYHEVAILEKSDLDALYQAQATVQPNTLGENGSRDFILRHVFGLDAGLVKDEADLLVMLLRLHVRKRPLPAPFANRLLKQLQERDRFAEWPLAALLTDSSALFTFLQERWPIYLDKESAGDEKPIHDTISKYSYSFQWPGPALLPFGQAEIRALVDTLFLEGKLRPVSHPLAHKLRQLWVNVGLQSDPALDKKQRLTRLLDDLSARLPADNAGYQDWMVFAALWAEAIVLQHAPVGEEDKAVSQRFMQLQTKVDVAFSNWLLQRYKYLSTLSPHPPVMVHHIPRSLARSVTPHGPEKKALLVMDGMSFDQWLIVRRLLAEQLPDMRFNEGAVFAWIPTVTAVSRQALFAGKSPLYFPDSVHTTAKDAHAWSHFWESQGLTPSEIGYEKKLRSTDDLGRVDQLLTHPKMRLVGLVVDQLDHMMHGMTLGL
;
A
#
# COMPACT_ATOMS: atom_id res chain seq x y z
N MET A 1 28.34 -12.47 -0.75
CA MET A 1 28.08 -11.15 -0.13
C MET A 1 27.46 -10.29 -1.20
N ASN A 2 26.14 -10.15 -1.18
CA ASN A 2 25.44 -9.29 -2.14
C ASN A 2 25.82 -7.85 -1.82
N HIS A 3 26.55 -7.19 -2.71
CA HIS A 3 26.84 -5.75 -2.59
C HIS A 3 25.52 -5.00 -2.64
N SER A 4 25.05 -4.49 -1.49
CA SER A 4 23.87 -3.60 -1.42
C SER A 4 24.34 -2.14 -1.52
N TRP A 5 23.48 -1.28 -2.06
CA TRP A 5 23.71 0.17 -2.09
C TRP A 5 23.92 0.75 -0.69
N ARG A 6 23.36 0.11 0.35
CA ARG A 6 23.54 0.48 1.76
C ARG A 6 24.98 0.45 2.21
N GLU A 7 25.78 -0.50 1.71
CA GLU A 7 27.21 -0.60 2.06
C GLU A 7 28.00 0.63 1.60
N THR A 8 27.58 1.28 0.51
CA THR A 8 28.19 2.51 0.01
C THR A 8 27.99 3.66 0.99
N ILE A 9 26.81 3.73 1.63
CA ILE A 9 26.49 4.75 2.63
C ILE A 9 27.14 4.42 3.98
N LEU A 10 27.02 3.17 4.45
CA LEU A 10 27.52 2.74 5.76
C LEU A 10 29.03 2.97 5.94
N LYS A 11 29.81 2.88 4.86
CA LYS A 11 31.26 3.14 4.90
C LYS A 11 31.63 4.55 5.34
N GLU A 12 30.73 5.51 5.19
CA GLU A 12 30.96 6.89 5.63
C GLU A 12 30.71 7.08 7.13
N PHE A 13 29.99 6.17 7.79
CA PHE A 13 29.65 6.25 9.22
C PHE A 13 30.65 5.48 10.08
N ILE A 14 31.77 6.13 10.36
CA ILE A 14 32.84 5.59 11.21
C ILE A 14 32.58 6.02 12.66
N PRO A 15 32.36 5.09 13.61
CA PRO A 15 32.08 5.44 14.99
C PRO A 15 33.25 6.14 15.69
N GLN A 16 32.93 6.99 16.68
CA GLN A 16 33.84 7.83 17.45
C GLN A 16 34.54 8.94 16.65
N LEU A 17 34.11 9.18 15.41
CA LEU A 17 34.68 10.25 14.59
C LEU A 17 34.08 11.62 14.93
N SER A 18 32.78 11.67 15.21
CA SER A 18 32.09 12.93 15.51
C SER A 18 30.78 12.67 16.27
N PRO A 19 30.55 13.35 17.41
CA PRO A 19 29.32 13.19 18.20
C PRO A 19 28.07 13.62 17.43
N LEU A 20 28.23 14.39 16.35
CA LEU A 20 27.15 14.89 15.51
C LEU A 20 27.50 14.77 14.03
N THR A 21 26.64 14.10 13.28
CA THR A 21 26.70 14.08 11.82
C THR A 21 25.43 14.72 11.24
N LEU A 22 25.60 15.70 10.35
CA LEU A 22 24.54 16.35 9.60
C LEU A 22 24.50 15.77 8.20
N VAL A 23 23.35 15.27 7.76
CA VAL A 23 23.21 14.61 6.47
C VAL A 23 22.20 15.34 5.61
N ALA A 24 22.61 15.79 4.42
CA ALA A 24 21.68 16.13 3.36
C ALA A 24 21.29 14.85 2.61
N ASP A 25 20.00 14.55 2.61
CA ASP A 25 19.43 13.34 2.03
C ASP A 25 18.17 13.70 1.23
N PRO A 26 18.32 14.35 0.06
CA PRO A 26 17.19 14.80 -0.76
C PRO A 26 16.28 13.66 -1.22
N ASP A 27 16.80 12.43 -1.25
CA ASP A 27 16.09 11.25 -1.77
C ASP A 27 15.55 10.34 -0.64
N SER A 28 15.77 10.72 0.63
CA SER A 28 15.39 9.96 1.84
C SER A 28 15.95 8.53 1.85
N LEU A 29 17.22 8.36 1.49
CA LEU A 29 17.97 7.10 1.54
C LEU A 29 18.18 6.61 2.98
N LEU A 30 18.43 7.51 3.93
CA LEU A 30 18.61 7.19 5.35
C LEU A 30 17.30 6.85 6.07
N SER A 31 16.16 7.02 5.40
CA SER A 31 14.86 6.52 5.89
C SER A 31 14.69 5.00 5.72
N ASP A 32 15.61 4.32 5.04
CA ASP A 32 15.55 2.86 4.85
C ASP A 32 15.76 2.08 6.16
N GLU A 33 14.93 1.06 6.39
CA GLU A 33 14.88 0.32 7.66
C GLU A 33 16.16 -0.47 7.95
N ASP A 34 16.68 -1.21 6.98
CA ASP A 34 17.87 -2.05 7.15
C ASP A 34 19.12 -1.18 7.33
N LEU A 35 19.17 -0.04 6.64
CA LEU A 35 20.23 0.95 6.82
C LEU A 35 20.18 1.56 8.23
N GLN A 36 18.99 1.94 8.72
CA GLN A 36 18.85 2.48 10.07
C GLN A 36 19.18 1.46 11.16
N GLU A 37 18.80 0.20 10.97
CA GLU A 37 19.20 -0.87 11.90
C GLU A 37 20.72 -1.00 11.93
N SER A 38 21.37 -1.09 10.77
CA SER A 38 22.83 -1.20 10.66
C SER A 38 23.53 -0.01 11.33
N LEU A 39 23.02 1.21 11.13
CA LEU A 39 23.57 2.42 11.79
C LEU A 39 23.43 2.35 13.32
N ARG A 40 22.29 1.86 13.84
CA ARG A 40 22.08 1.72 15.28
C ARG A 40 22.96 0.65 15.91
N GLU A 41 23.18 -0.47 15.23
CA GLU A 41 24.11 -1.52 15.71
C GLU A 41 25.54 -1.01 15.87
N VAL A 42 25.93 -0.03 15.05
CA VAL A 42 27.24 0.64 15.11
C VAL A 42 27.26 1.78 16.15
N GLY A 43 26.11 2.15 16.73
CA GLY A 43 26.00 3.12 17.81
C GLY A 43 25.40 4.48 17.42
N PHE A 44 24.92 4.65 16.18
CA PHE A 44 24.33 5.90 15.73
C PHE A 44 22.82 5.97 15.98
N THR A 45 22.34 7.13 16.44
CA THR A 45 20.90 7.42 16.54
C THR A 45 20.49 8.49 15.54
N LEU A 46 19.51 8.15 14.70
CA LEU A 46 18.98 9.04 13.66
C LEU A 46 17.83 9.91 14.17
N VAL A 47 17.85 11.19 13.82
CA VAL A 47 16.83 12.18 14.13
C VAL A 47 16.57 13.03 12.89
N GLU A 48 15.31 13.12 12.48
CA GLU A 48 14.93 13.96 11.35
C GLU A 48 14.75 15.42 11.77
N TYR A 49 15.27 16.33 10.95
CA TYR A 49 15.03 17.76 11.09
C TYR A 49 13.88 18.17 10.17
N GLN A 50 12.66 18.30 10.73
CA GLN A 50 11.45 18.69 9.99
C GLN A 50 10.94 20.08 10.39
N ASP A 51 10.69 20.28 11.68
CA ASP A 51 10.17 21.54 12.25
C ASP A 51 11.25 22.14 13.13
N PRO A 52 11.77 23.36 12.83
CA PRO A 52 12.85 23.96 13.60
C PRO A 52 12.54 24.11 15.09
N ILE A 53 11.29 24.40 15.46
CA ILE A 53 10.87 24.62 16.85
C ILE A 53 10.78 23.27 17.58
N ALA A 54 10.11 22.30 16.97
CA ALA A 54 9.92 20.99 17.55
C ALA A 54 11.24 20.22 17.64
N PHE A 55 12.08 20.32 16.60
CA PHE A 55 13.44 19.82 16.62
C PHE A 55 14.27 20.50 17.72
N ARG A 56 14.15 21.83 17.87
CA ARG A 56 14.92 22.53 18.91
C ARG A 56 14.53 22.08 20.31
N TYR A 57 13.24 21.89 20.56
CA TYR A 57 12.76 21.30 21.81
C TYR A 57 13.41 19.94 22.04
N PHE A 58 13.33 19.02 21.07
CA PHE A 58 13.94 17.69 21.17
C PHE A 58 15.45 17.76 21.41
N PHE A 59 16.17 18.60 20.67
CA PHE A 59 17.61 18.79 20.78
C PHE A 59 18.02 19.22 22.19
N GLU A 60 17.31 20.19 22.79
CA GLU A 60 17.61 20.66 24.14
C GLU A 60 17.24 19.63 25.23
N THR A 61 16.21 18.82 25.00
CA THR A 61 15.76 17.82 25.98
C THR A 61 16.55 16.51 25.94
N ALA A 62 17.02 16.07 24.77
CA ALA A 62 17.56 14.73 24.56
C ALA A 62 19.00 14.73 24.06
N ILE A 63 19.34 15.57 23.10
CA ILE A 63 20.67 15.56 22.46
C ILE A 63 21.69 16.33 23.31
N ARG A 64 21.43 17.60 23.65
CA ARG A 64 22.38 18.45 24.39
C ARG A 64 22.81 17.84 25.74
N PRO A 65 21.92 17.25 26.56
CA PRO A 65 22.34 16.63 27.82
C PRO A 65 23.35 15.50 27.62
N SER A 66 23.15 14.64 26.60
CA SER A 66 24.06 13.53 26.30
C SER A 66 25.48 14.02 25.94
N TRP A 67 25.58 15.14 25.22
CA TRP A 67 26.87 15.77 24.91
C TRP A 67 27.58 16.32 26.13
N VAL A 68 26.84 16.94 27.06
CA VAL A 68 27.40 17.51 28.29
C VAL A 68 27.88 16.40 29.24
N ALA A 69 27.16 15.28 29.28
CA ALA A 69 27.50 14.12 30.09
C ALA A 69 28.63 13.25 29.50
N ALA A 70 29.15 13.59 28.31
CA ALA A 70 30.13 12.80 27.55
C ALA A 70 29.68 11.35 27.31
N GLU A 71 28.37 11.15 27.14
CA GLU A 71 27.82 9.87 26.71
C GLU A 71 28.32 9.54 25.31
N GLN A 72 28.64 8.26 25.04
CA GLN A 72 29.17 7.80 23.75
C GLN A 72 28.10 7.72 22.64
N GLN A 73 26.96 8.39 22.80
CA GLN A 73 25.88 8.36 21.82
C GLN A 73 26.19 9.33 20.67
N GLU A 74 26.39 8.79 19.47
CA GLU A 74 26.55 9.59 18.25
C GLU A 74 25.18 9.81 17.58
N TRP A 75 24.96 11.04 17.12
CA TRP A 75 23.68 11.49 16.56
C TRP A 75 23.81 11.82 15.08
N ILE A 76 22.85 11.37 14.28
CA ILE A 76 22.70 11.71 12.86
C ILE A 76 21.47 12.61 12.73
N ILE A 77 21.67 13.87 12.34
CA ILE A 77 20.60 14.79 11.99
C ILE A 77 20.40 14.72 10.48
N VAL A 78 19.25 14.20 10.05
CA VAL A 78 18.91 14.07 8.63
C VAL A 78 18.03 15.21 8.17
N LEU A 79 18.45 15.84 7.08
CA LEU A 79 17.73 16.89 6.38
C LEU A 79 17.30 16.34 5.02
N HIS A 80 16.00 16.21 4.80
CA HIS A 80 15.42 15.76 3.52
C HIS A 80 15.46 16.88 2.48
N ALA A 81 16.67 17.35 2.16
CA ALA A 81 16.92 18.56 1.39
C ALA A 81 18.29 18.49 0.67
N PRO A 82 18.49 19.27 -0.40
CA PRO A 82 19.77 19.34 -1.08
C PRO A 82 20.89 19.92 -0.17
N PRO A 83 22.18 19.70 -0.52
CA PRO A 83 23.32 20.14 0.29
C PRO A 83 23.32 21.64 0.61
N SER A 84 22.78 22.46 -0.29
CA SER A 84 22.67 23.91 -0.11
C SER A 84 21.83 24.30 1.10
N GLU A 85 20.85 23.48 1.48
CA GLU A 85 19.96 23.76 2.61
C GLU A 85 20.55 23.37 3.96
N LEU A 86 21.59 22.51 4.01
CA LEU A 86 22.31 22.25 5.26
C LEU A 86 22.80 23.54 5.90
N GLN A 87 23.21 24.52 5.09
CA GLN A 87 23.70 25.82 5.56
C GLN A 87 22.63 26.67 6.27
N GLN A 88 21.35 26.29 6.21
CA GLN A 88 20.27 26.96 6.92
C GLN A 88 20.09 26.43 8.35
N LEU A 89 20.78 25.34 8.71
CA LEU A 89 20.73 24.82 10.07
C LEU A 89 21.32 25.81 11.08
N PRO A 90 20.83 25.78 12.33
CA PRO A 90 21.40 26.57 13.42
C PRO A 90 22.93 26.46 13.49
N TYR A 91 23.59 27.59 13.70
CA TYR A 91 25.05 27.70 13.67
C TYR A 91 25.76 26.76 14.65
N ASP A 92 25.14 26.47 15.81
CA ASP A 92 25.68 25.53 16.79
C ASP A 92 25.72 24.08 16.28
N LEU A 93 24.79 23.70 15.40
CA LEU A 93 24.84 22.40 14.71
C LEU A 93 25.93 22.40 13.64
N LEU A 94 25.94 23.42 12.78
CA LEU A 94 26.90 23.52 11.67
C LEU A 94 28.35 23.54 12.14
N ARG A 95 28.63 24.22 13.26
CA ARG A 95 29.98 24.33 13.82
C ARG A 95 30.50 23.01 14.40
N ASN A 96 29.61 22.20 14.97
CA ASN A 96 30.00 21.01 15.72
C ASN A 96 29.78 19.71 14.93
N GLY A 97 28.96 19.73 13.88
CA GLY A 97 28.57 18.56 13.12
C GLY A 97 29.42 18.31 11.87
N ARG A 98 29.82 17.05 11.64
CA ARG A 98 30.36 16.59 10.37
C ARG A 98 29.26 16.59 9.32
N GLN A 99 29.50 17.14 8.13
CA GLN A 99 28.50 17.21 7.05
C GLN A 99 28.73 16.08 6.04
N LEU A 100 27.65 15.36 5.68
CA LEU A 100 27.61 14.33 4.66
C LEU A 100 26.44 14.59 3.69
N TYR A 101 26.54 14.00 2.50
CA TYR A 101 25.52 14.07 1.48
C TYR A 101 25.40 12.72 0.76
N PHE A 102 24.16 12.28 0.54
CA PHE A 102 23.87 11.08 -0.23
C PHE A 102 22.74 11.35 -1.22
N SER A 103 22.90 10.90 -2.46
CA SER A 103 21.87 11.02 -3.50
C SER A 103 21.76 9.77 -4.35
N LEU A 104 20.61 9.61 -5.00
CA LEU A 104 20.40 8.57 -6.00
C LEU A 104 21.34 8.73 -7.21
N SER A 105 21.74 9.96 -7.53
CA SER A 105 22.68 10.20 -8.64
C SER A 105 24.06 9.60 -8.38
N ASP A 106 24.49 9.58 -7.12
CA ASP A 106 25.77 8.98 -6.71
C ASP A 106 25.70 7.45 -6.73
N LEU A 107 24.53 6.87 -6.39
CA LEU A 107 24.31 5.42 -6.38
C LEU A 107 24.06 4.84 -7.78
N PHE A 108 23.44 5.61 -8.68
CA PHE A 108 23.00 5.16 -10.01
C PHE A 108 23.53 6.05 -11.14
N PRO A 109 24.86 6.18 -11.31
CA PRO A 109 25.47 7.13 -12.23
C PRO A 109 25.20 6.84 -13.71
N THR A 110 24.78 5.63 -14.04
CA THR A 110 24.50 5.21 -15.43
C THR A 110 23.04 5.46 -15.85
N LEU A 111 22.17 5.81 -14.90
CA LEU A 111 20.74 6.02 -15.11
C LEU A 111 20.38 7.49 -14.95
N THR A 112 19.28 7.90 -15.60
CA THR A 112 18.77 9.27 -15.43
C THR A 112 18.13 9.42 -14.05
N TYR A 113 18.61 10.39 -13.25
CA TYR A 113 18.14 10.66 -11.88
C TYR A 113 16.61 10.71 -11.76
N HIS A 114 15.93 11.46 -12.64
CA HIS A 114 14.48 11.61 -12.61
C HIS A 114 13.71 10.29 -12.73
N GLU A 115 14.26 9.30 -13.45
CA GLU A 115 13.62 7.99 -13.58
C GLU A 115 13.85 7.13 -12.33
N VAL A 116 15.03 7.23 -11.71
CA VAL A 116 15.34 6.51 -10.47
C VAL A 116 14.55 7.08 -9.29
N ALA A 117 14.39 8.40 -9.22
CA ALA A 117 13.67 9.10 -8.13
C ALA A 117 12.17 8.75 -8.05
N ILE A 118 11.61 8.13 -9.10
CA ILE A 118 10.22 7.63 -9.10
C ILE A 118 10.08 6.34 -8.28
N LEU A 119 11.16 5.58 -8.12
CA LEU A 119 11.15 4.27 -7.50
C LEU A 119 11.00 4.34 -5.98
N GLU A 120 10.44 3.28 -5.41
CA GLU A 120 10.41 3.11 -3.96
C GLU A 120 11.75 2.56 -3.48
N LYS A 121 12.04 2.72 -2.19
CA LYS A 121 13.34 2.30 -1.61
C LYS A 121 13.59 0.79 -1.80
N SER A 122 12.53 -0.02 -1.71
CA SER A 122 12.58 -1.46 -1.96
C SER A 122 12.96 -1.85 -3.40
N ASP A 123 12.85 -0.94 -4.38
CA ASP A 123 13.33 -1.18 -5.75
C ASP A 123 14.84 -1.06 -5.89
N LEU A 124 15.46 -0.27 -5.02
CA LEU A 124 16.84 0.16 -5.20
C LEU A 124 17.80 -1.03 -5.11
N ASP A 125 17.47 -2.06 -4.33
CA ASP A 125 18.27 -3.29 -4.27
C ASP A 125 18.28 -4.03 -5.61
N ALA A 126 17.11 -4.27 -6.21
CA ALA A 126 17.01 -4.90 -7.52
C ALA A 126 17.70 -4.07 -8.60
N LEU A 127 17.52 -2.75 -8.57
CA LEU A 127 18.16 -1.84 -9.51
C LEU A 127 19.68 -1.82 -9.35
N TYR A 128 20.18 -1.78 -8.12
CA TYR A 128 21.62 -1.70 -7.84
C TYR A 128 22.34 -2.99 -8.26
N GLN A 129 21.73 -4.15 -7.98
CA GLN A 129 22.25 -5.43 -8.45
C GLN A 129 22.22 -5.54 -9.98
N ALA A 130 21.14 -5.06 -10.62
CA ALA A 130 21.04 -5.05 -12.07
C ALA A 130 22.11 -4.16 -12.71
N GLN A 131 22.33 -2.95 -12.17
CA GLN A 131 23.38 -2.05 -12.63
C GLN A 131 24.77 -2.69 -12.48
N ALA A 132 25.06 -3.30 -11.33
CA ALA A 132 26.34 -3.96 -11.08
C ALA A 132 26.60 -5.17 -12.01
N THR A 133 25.54 -5.89 -12.38
CA THR A 133 25.61 -7.10 -13.22
C THR A 133 25.67 -6.76 -14.71
N VAL A 134 24.79 -5.89 -15.18
CA VAL A 134 24.66 -5.55 -16.61
C VAL A 134 25.68 -4.50 -17.04
N GLN A 135 26.08 -3.61 -16.13
CA GLN A 135 27.00 -2.50 -16.38
C GLN A 135 26.62 -1.70 -17.63
N PRO A 136 25.40 -1.14 -17.69
CA PRO A 136 24.96 -0.40 -18.86
C PRO A 136 25.82 0.85 -19.07
N ASN A 137 26.00 1.24 -20.34
CA ASN A 137 26.48 2.59 -20.66
C ASN A 137 25.47 3.64 -20.15
N THR A 138 25.86 4.90 -20.07
CA THR A 138 24.95 5.99 -19.68
C THR A 138 23.67 5.98 -20.52
N LEU A 139 22.54 5.74 -19.87
CA LEU A 139 21.23 5.63 -20.49
C LEU A 139 20.50 6.98 -20.39
N GLY A 140 19.89 7.40 -21.51
CA GLY A 140 18.89 8.47 -21.49
C GLY A 140 17.54 7.97 -20.95
N GLU A 141 16.55 8.86 -20.84
CA GLU A 141 15.25 8.59 -20.18
C GLU A 141 14.59 7.27 -20.60
N ASN A 142 14.37 7.06 -21.90
CA ASN A 142 13.71 5.84 -22.37
C ASN A 142 14.54 4.58 -22.12
N GLY A 143 15.87 4.69 -22.20
CA GLY A 143 16.77 3.58 -21.87
C GLY A 143 16.71 3.23 -20.39
N SER A 144 16.71 4.23 -19.51
CA SER A 144 16.54 4.03 -18.07
C SER A 144 15.18 3.42 -17.74
N ARG A 145 14.09 3.88 -18.37
CA ARG A 145 12.74 3.29 -18.20
C ARG A 145 12.70 1.82 -18.63
N ASP A 146 13.26 1.49 -19.79
CA ASP A 146 13.31 0.10 -20.29
C ASP A 146 14.16 -0.79 -19.38
N PHE A 147 15.28 -0.28 -18.87
CA PHE A 147 16.14 -0.97 -17.92
C PHE A 147 15.41 -1.26 -16.61
N ILE A 148 14.76 -0.25 -16.04
CA ILE A 148 13.98 -0.38 -14.80
C ILE A 148 12.81 -1.34 -14.98
N LEU A 149 12.02 -1.20 -16.05
CA LEU A 149 10.90 -2.10 -16.35
C LEU A 149 11.36 -3.57 -16.39
N ARG A 150 12.45 -3.85 -17.10
CA ARG A 150 12.98 -5.21 -17.24
C ARG A 150 13.55 -5.78 -15.94
N HIS A 151 14.39 -5.01 -15.25
CA HIS A 151 15.21 -5.53 -14.16
C HIS A 151 14.60 -5.36 -12.77
N VAL A 152 13.73 -4.36 -12.58
CA VAL A 152 13.05 -4.10 -11.31
C VAL A 152 11.64 -4.68 -11.34
N PHE A 153 10.86 -4.35 -12.37
CA PHE A 153 9.47 -4.81 -12.47
C PHE A 153 9.33 -6.17 -13.15
N GLY A 154 10.37 -6.68 -13.81
CA GLY A 154 10.30 -7.95 -14.57
C GLY A 154 9.35 -7.86 -15.77
N LEU A 155 9.16 -6.66 -16.31
CA LEU A 155 8.27 -6.36 -17.43
C LEU A 155 9.10 -6.04 -18.67
N ASP A 156 8.91 -6.83 -19.73
CA ASP A 156 9.58 -6.61 -21.00
C ASP A 156 8.58 -6.81 -22.15
N ALA A 157 8.22 -5.71 -22.81
CA ALA A 157 7.33 -5.76 -23.97
C ALA A 157 7.88 -6.68 -25.08
N GLY A 158 9.20 -6.84 -25.19
CA GLY A 158 9.86 -7.74 -26.14
C GLY A 158 9.51 -9.22 -25.92
N LEU A 159 9.14 -9.61 -24.69
CA LEU A 159 8.75 -10.99 -24.36
C LEU A 159 7.27 -11.30 -24.65
N VAL A 160 6.44 -10.28 -24.90
CA VAL A 160 4.99 -10.43 -25.08
C VAL A 160 4.64 -10.80 -26.53
N LYS A 161 4.61 -12.09 -26.89
CA LYS A 161 4.43 -12.53 -28.29
C LYS A 161 2.97 -12.74 -28.66
N ASP A 162 2.14 -13.12 -27.68
CA ASP A 162 0.72 -13.36 -27.88
C ASP A 162 -0.16 -12.83 -26.73
N GLU A 163 -1.47 -13.06 -26.83
CA GLU A 163 -2.46 -12.63 -25.83
C GLU A 163 -2.26 -13.30 -24.47
N ALA A 164 -1.68 -14.51 -24.44
CA ALA A 164 -1.43 -15.19 -23.19
C ALA A 164 -0.22 -14.63 -22.47
N ASP A 165 0.86 -14.33 -23.20
CA ASP A 165 2.01 -13.61 -22.64
C ASP A 165 1.57 -12.25 -22.08
N LEU A 166 0.69 -11.54 -22.80
CA LEU A 166 0.14 -10.26 -22.34
C LEU A 166 -0.66 -10.44 -21.06
N LEU A 167 -1.55 -11.43 -21.01
CA LEU A 167 -2.39 -11.68 -19.84
C LEU A 167 -1.55 -12.11 -18.63
N VAL A 168 -0.52 -12.95 -18.82
CA VAL A 168 0.43 -13.32 -17.76
C VAL A 168 1.15 -12.08 -17.23
N MET A 169 1.64 -11.20 -18.11
CA MET A 169 2.31 -9.97 -17.71
C MET A 169 1.39 -9.06 -16.88
N LEU A 170 0.15 -8.85 -17.33
CA LEU A 170 -0.86 -8.05 -16.63
C LEU A 170 -1.22 -8.67 -15.26
N LEU A 171 -1.42 -9.98 -15.20
CA LEU A 171 -1.71 -10.69 -13.95
C LEU A 171 -0.55 -10.57 -12.96
N ARG A 172 0.69 -10.81 -13.39
CA ARG A 172 1.88 -10.70 -12.53
C ARG A 172 2.07 -9.28 -12.00
N LEU A 173 1.78 -8.27 -12.82
CA LEU A 173 1.84 -6.87 -12.39
C LEU A 173 0.91 -6.61 -11.19
N HIS A 174 -0.36 -7.04 -11.27
CA HIS A 174 -1.35 -6.73 -10.24
C HIS A 174 -1.34 -7.71 -9.06
N VAL A 175 -0.93 -8.96 -9.25
CA VAL A 175 -0.76 -9.95 -8.16
C VAL A 175 0.35 -9.53 -7.20
N ARG A 176 1.38 -8.83 -7.69
CA ARG A 176 2.45 -8.26 -6.84
C ARG A 176 1.98 -7.09 -5.97
N LYS A 177 0.71 -6.66 -6.09
CA LYS A 177 0.08 -5.57 -5.32
C LYS A 177 0.90 -4.28 -5.30
N ARG A 178 1.62 -4.03 -6.39
CA ARG A 178 2.48 -2.86 -6.53
C ARG A 178 2.05 -2.05 -7.75
N PRO A 179 1.67 -0.78 -7.58
CA PRO A 179 1.30 0.06 -8.70
C PRO A 179 2.51 0.31 -9.59
N LEU A 180 2.34 0.26 -10.92
CA LEU A 180 3.37 0.68 -11.85
C LEU A 180 3.33 2.21 -11.99
N PRO A 181 4.42 2.93 -11.66
CA PRO A 181 4.44 4.39 -11.80
C PRO A 181 4.13 4.85 -13.23
N ALA A 182 3.44 5.98 -13.36
CA ALA A 182 2.89 6.45 -14.63
C ALA A 182 3.93 6.57 -15.77
N PRO A 183 5.17 7.06 -15.55
CA PRO A 183 6.17 7.11 -16.62
C PRO A 183 6.53 5.73 -17.19
N PHE A 184 6.63 4.72 -16.32
CA PHE A 184 6.90 3.34 -16.73
C PHE A 184 5.69 2.68 -17.40
N ALA A 185 4.49 2.92 -16.87
CA ALA A 185 3.24 2.45 -17.48
C ALA A 185 3.04 3.03 -18.88
N ASN A 186 3.27 4.33 -19.07
CA ASN A 186 3.19 5.01 -20.36
C ASN A 186 4.23 4.48 -21.36
N ARG A 187 5.47 4.23 -20.89
CA ARG A 187 6.51 3.64 -21.73
C ARG A 187 6.12 2.24 -22.22
N LEU A 188 5.65 1.38 -21.31
CA LEU A 188 5.23 0.03 -21.61
C LEU A 188 3.99 0.02 -22.52
N LEU A 189 3.00 0.88 -22.25
CA LEU A 189 1.81 1.06 -23.07
C LEU A 189 2.20 1.38 -24.53
N LYS A 190 3.09 2.35 -24.73
CA LYS A 190 3.54 2.74 -26.07
C LYS A 190 4.18 1.58 -26.82
N GLN A 191 5.05 0.80 -26.16
CA GLN A 191 5.69 -0.37 -26.77
C GLN A 191 4.68 -1.47 -27.16
N LEU A 192 3.62 -1.66 -26.38
CA LEU A 192 2.60 -2.66 -26.66
C LEU A 192 1.62 -2.19 -27.75
N GLN A 193 1.29 -0.90 -27.79
CA GLN A 193 0.40 -0.30 -28.79
C GLN A 193 1.00 -0.24 -30.19
N GLU A 194 2.34 -0.31 -30.32
CA GLU A 194 3.01 -0.45 -31.63
C GLU A 194 2.69 -1.80 -32.32
N ARG A 195 1.99 -2.72 -31.63
CA ARG A 195 1.58 -4.02 -32.15
C ARG A 195 0.06 -4.08 -32.33
N ASP A 196 -0.39 -4.16 -33.59
CA ASP A 196 -1.83 -4.20 -33.94
C ASP A 196 -2.60 -5.33 -33.25
N ARG A 197 -1.92 -6.43 -32.90
CA ARG A 197 -2.53 -7.58 -32.21
C ARG A 197 -3.21 -7.23 -30.89
N PHE A 198 -2.77 -6.18 -30.21
CA PHE A 198 -3.32 -5.77 -28.91
C PHE A 198 -4.25 -4.55 -29.01
N ALA A 199 -4.64 -4.14 -30.22
CA ALA A 199 -5.42 -2.92 -30.45
C ALA A 199 -6.79 -2.93 -29.73
N GLU A 200 -7.41 -4.10 -29.58
CA GLU A 200 -8.70 -4.23 -28.90
C GLU A 200 -8.60 -4.18 -27.37
N TRP A 201 -7.39 -4.37 -26.81
CA TRP A 201 -7.21 -4.43 -25.36
C TRP A 201 -7.19 -3.01 -24.75
N PRO A 202 -7.90 -2.76 -23.63
CA PRO A 202 -7.88 -1.48 -22.93
C PRO A 202 -6.59 -1.33 -22.09
N LEU A 203 -5.42 -1.46 -22.73
CA LEU A 203 -4.11 -1.57 -22.09
C LEU A 203 -3.83 -0.44 -21.09
N ALA A 204 -4.23 0.79 -21.40
CA ALA A 204 -4.01 1.93 -20.51
C ALA A 204 -4.65 1.70 -19.13
N ALA A 205 -5.89 1.22 -19.09
CA ALA A 205 -6.58 0.91 -17.84
C ALA A 205 -6.01 -0.36 -17.19
N LEU A 206 -5.80 -1.41 -17.98
CA LEU A 206 -5.33 -2.70 -17.46
C LEU A 206 -3.91 -2.64 -16.89
N LEU A 207 -3.07 -1.69 -17.29
CA LEU A 207 -1.72 -1.52 -16.72
C LEU A 207 -1.71 -0.76 -15.40
N THR A 208 -2.68 0.11 -15.15
CA THR A 208 -2.65 1.02 -13.99
C THR A 208 -3.72 0.74 -12.94
N ASP A 209 -4.80 0.04 -13.31
CA ASP A 209 -5.96 -0.20 -12.45
C ASP A 209 -6.19 -1.71 -12.28
N SER A 210 -5.89 -2.21 -11.08
CA SER A 210 -6.10 -3.62 -10.74
C SER A 210 -7.58 -4.00 -10.74
N SER A 211 -8.46 -3.07 -10.35
CA SER A 211 -9.91 -3.30 -10.40
C SER A 211 -10.38 -3.44 -11.85
N ALA A 212 -9.82 -2.65 -12.77
CA ALA A 212 -10.12 -2.79 -14.20
C ALA A 212 -9.73 -4.18 -14.71
N LEU A 213 -8.54 -4.69 -14.35
CA LEU A 213 -8.13 -6.05 -14.72
C LEU A 213 -9.04 -7.12 -14.12
N PHE A 214 -9.35 -7.04 -12.82
CA PHE A 214 -10.17 -8.07 -12.17
C PHE A 214 -11.60 -8.07 -12.71
N THR A 215 -12.20 -6.91 -12.98
CA THR A 215 -13.50 -6.83 -13.66
C THR A 215 -13.41 -7.39 -15.07
N PHE A 216 -12.38 -7.03 -15.84
CA PHE A 216 -12.16 -7.54 -17.19
C PHE A 216 -12.10 -9.08 -17.21
N LEU A 217 -11.40 -9.70 -16.25
CA LEU A 217 -11.35 -11.16 -16.10
C LEU A 217 -12.69 -11.74 -15.66
N GLN A 218 -13.35 -11.12 -14.68
CA GLN A 218 -14.62 -11.57 -14.12
C GLN A 218 -15.73 -11.62 -15.18
N GLU A 219 -15.78 -10.63 -16.07
CA GLU A 219 -16.75 -10.56 -17.18
C GLU A 219 -16.57 -11.69 -18.21
N ARG A 220 -15.32 -12.14 -18.41
CA ARG A 220 -14.95 -13.13 -19.43
C ARG A 220 -14.96 -14.56 -18.88
N TRP A 221 -14.97 -14.71 -17.57
CA TRP A 221 -15.00 -16.01 -16.90
C TRP A 221 -16.23 -16.87 -17.28
N PRO A 222 -17.49 -16.36 -17.26
CA PRO A 222 -18.65 -17.15 -17.69
C PRO A 222 -18.56 -17.64 -19.14
N ILE A 223 -17.99 -16.83 -20.04
CA ILE A 223 -17.81 -17.17 -21.46
C ILE A 223 -16.84 -18.35 -21.61
N TYR A 224 -15.75 -18.31 -20.83
CA TYR A 224 -14.79 -19.41 -20.79
C TYR A 224 -15.43 -20.70 -20.26
N LEU A 225 -16.26 -20.62 -19.20
CA LEU A 225 -17.00 -21.77 -18.68
C LEU A 225 -17.98 -22.34 -19.70
N ASP A 226 -18.73 -21.49 -20.41
CA ASP A 226 -19.65 -21.91 -21.47
C ASP A 226 -18.89 -22.68 -22.57
N LYS A 227 -17.71 -22.19 -22.99
CA LYS A 227 -16.83 -22.87 -23.96
C LYS A 227 -16.38 -24.24 -23.45
N GLU A 228 -15.86 -24.33 -22.22
CA GLU A 228 -15.41 -25.59 -21.63
C GLU A 228 -16.57 -26.59 -21.46
N SER A 229 -17.80 -26.10 -21.24
CA SER A 229 -18.98 -26.95 -21.05
C SER A 229 -19.61 -27.47 -22.34
N ALA A 230 -19.48 -26.71 -23.43
CA ALA A 230 -20.09 -27.03 -24.72
C ALA A 230 -19.21 -27.93 -25.61
N GLY A 231 -17.90 -28.02 -25.34
CA GLY A 231 -16.96 -28.68 -26.24
C GLY A 231 -16.93 -28.02 -27.63
N ASP A 232 -16.53 -28.75 -28.67
CA ASP A 232 -16.50 -28.27 -30.06
C ASP A 232 -17.90 -28.19 -30.72
N GLU A 233 -18.99 -28.50 -30.00
CA GLU A 233 -20.33 -28.72 -30.59
C GLU A 233 -21.18 -27.44 -30.75
N LYS A 234 -20.85 -26.32 -30.06
CA LYS A 234 -21.57 -25.04 -30.21
C LYS A 234 -20.71 -23.96 -30.88
N PRO A 235 -21.28 -23.16 -31.80
CA PRO A 235 -20.59 -22.00 -32.36
C PRO A 235 -20.23 -21.02 -31.23
N ILE A 236 -18.94 -20.73 -31.06
CA ILE A 236 -18.42 -19.77 -30.08
C ILE A 236 -19.07 -18.38 -30.26
N HIS A 237 -19.48 -18.05 -31.48
CA HIS A 237 -20.12 -16.78 -31.83
C HIS A 237 -21.44 -16.55 -31.06
N ASP A 238 -22.29 -17.57 -30.94
CA ASP A 238 -23.56 -17.45 -30.22
C ASP A 238 -23.33 -17.22 -28.72
N THR A 239 -22.32 -17.90 -28.15
CA THR A 239 -21.90 -17.70 -26.76
C THR A 239 -21.39 -16.29 -26.52
N ILE A 240 -20.52 -15.76 -27.38
CA ILE A 240 -19.98 -14.40 -27.20
C ILE A 240 -21.08 -13.34 -27.32
N SER A 241 -21.99 -13.49 -28.29
CA SER A 241 -23.07 -12.53 -28.52
C SER A 241 -23.98 -12.34 -27.30
N LYS A 242 -24.18 -13.41 -26.50
CA LYS A 242 -24.96 -13.39 -25.25
C LYS A 242 -24.40 -12.44 -24.18
N TYR A 243 -23.07 -12.24 -24.13
CA TYR A 243 -22.41 -11.46 -23.06
C TYR A 243 -21.82 -10.14 -23.56
N SER A 244 -21.51 -10.02 -24.85
CA SER A 244 -20.76 -8.90 -25.42
C SER A 244 -21.41 -7.51 -25.21
N TYR A 245 -22.73 -7.43 -25.08
CA TYR A 245 -23.45 -6.17 -24.82
C TYR A 245 -23.35 -5.68 -23.36
N SER A 246 -22.79 -6.49 -22.45
CA SER A 246 -22.71 -6.19 -21.01
C SER A 246 -21.30 -5.89 -20.49
N PHE A 247 -20.28 -5.85 -21.34
CA PHE A 247 -18.92 -5.57 -20.88
C PHE A 247 -18.75 -4.11 -20.50
N GLN A 248 -18.27 -3.86 -19.29
CA GLN A 248 -17.80 -2.54 -18.87
C GLN A 248 -16.48 -2.18 -19.57
N TRP A 249 -15.64 -3.19 -19.84
CA TRP A 249 -14.34 -3.02 -20.49
C TRP A 249 -14.31 -3.67 -21.88
N PRO A 250 -13.91 -2.94 -22.94
CA PRO A 250 -13.78 -3.51 -24.29
C PRO A 250 -12.64 -4.53 -24.33
N GLY A 251 -12.55 -5.29 -25.43
CA GLY A 251 -11.46 -6.24 -25.68
C GLY A 251 -11.94 -7.67 -25.88
N PRO A 252 -11.01 -8.62 -26.11
CA PRO A 252 -11.36 -9.97 -26.55
C PRO A 252 -12.25 -10.67 -25.53
N ALA A 253 -13.33 -11.28 -26.01
CA ALA A 253 -14.31 -11.97 -25.16
C ALA A 253 -13.78 -13.30 -24.61
N LEU A 254 -12.91 -13.99 -25.36
CA LEU A 254 -12.35 -15.27 -24.96
C LEU A 254 -10.89 -15.10 -24.57
N LEU A 255 -10.59 -15.33 -23.29
CA LEU A 255 -9.23 -15.26 -22.76
C LEU A 255 -8.59 -16.65 -22.68
N PRO A 256 -7.24 -16.74 -22.76
CA PRO A 256 -6.50 -17.99 -22.68
C PRO A 256 -6.39 -18.54 -21.24
N PHE A 257 -7.49 -18.56 -20.47
CA PHE A 257 -7.54 -19.08 -19.09
C PHE A 257 -7.01 -20.51 -18.97
N GLY A 258 -7.17 -21.30 -20.04
CA GLY A 258 -6.71 -22.68 -20.10
C GLY A 258 -5.20 -22.88 -20.10
N GLN A 259 -4.35 -21.86 -20.16
CA GLN A 259 -2.89 -22.05 -20.08
C GLN A 259 -2.42 -22.23 -18.64
N ALA A 260 -1.49 -23.15 -18.40
CA ALA A 260 -1.09 -23.61 -17.07
C ALA A 260 -0.69 -22.45 -16.11
N GLU A 261 0.07 -21.48 -16.61
CA GLU A 261 0.49 -20.33 -15.79
C GLU A 261 -0.68 -19.41 -15.44
N ILE A 262 -1.56 -19.11 -16.41
CA ILE A 262 -2.74 -18.29 -16.19
C ILE A 262 -3.69 -18.97 -15.20
N ARG A 263 -3.85 -20.30 -15.28
CA ARG A 263 -4.65 -21.08 -14.31
C ARG A 263 -4.19 -20.86 -12.88
N ALA A 264 -2.88 -20.94 -12.63
CA ALA A 264 -2.32 -20.77 -11.29
C ALA A 264 -2.56 -19.36 -10.73
N LEU A 265 -2.38 -18.34 -11.57
CA LEU A 265 -2.63 -16.95 -11.19
C LEU A 265 -4.12 -16.69 -10.92
N VAL A 266 -5.01 -17.21 -11.78
CA VAL A 266 -6.46 -17.05 -11.62
C VAL A 266 -7.00 -17.83 -10.42
N ASP A 267 -6.49 -19.04 -10.15
CA ASP A 267 -6.81 -19.81 -8.94
C ASP A 267 -6.47 -19.00 -7.68
N THR A 268 -5.29 -18.35 -7.67
CA THR A 268 -4.88 -17.43 -6.59
C THR A 268 -5.86 -16.27 -6.44
N LEU A 269 -6.31 -15.65 -7.54
CA LEU A 269 -7.27 -14.54 -7.46
C LEU A 269 -8.63 -14.94 -6.89
N PHE A 270 -9.12 -16.16 -7.17
CA PHE A 270 -10.32 -16.69 -6.52
C PHE A 270 -10.08 -17.00 -5.03
N LEU A 271 -8.93 -17.60 -4.70
CA LEU A 271 -8.55 -17.90 -3.32
C LEU A 271 -8.50 -16.63 -2.47
N GLU A 272 -7.83 -15.60 -2.97
CA GLU A 272 -7.68 -14.27 -2.35
C GLU A 272 -8.97 -13.41 -2.42
N GLY A 273 -10.04 -13.90 -3.05
CA GLY A 273 -11.34 -13.20 -3.12
C GLY A 273 -11.35 -11.97 -4.03
N LYS A 274 -10.39 -11.86 -4.94
CA LYS A 274 -10.33 -10.82 -5.99
C LYS A 274 -11.27 -11.14 -7.15
N LEU A 275 -11.49 -12.43 -7.44
CA LEU A 275 -12.53 -12.93 -8.33
C LEU A 275 -13.61 -13.67 -7.55
N ARG A 276 -14.84 -13.65 -8.06
CA ARG A 276 -16.03 -14.25 -7.46
C ARG A 276 -16.49 -15.46 -8.27
N PRO A 277 -16.69 -16.64 -7.63
CA PRO A 277 -17.25 -17.79 -8.31
C PRO A 277 -18.64 -17.50 -8.89
N VAL A 278 -18.97 -18.09 -10.04
CA VAL A 278 -20.25 -17.87 -10.74
C VAL A 278 -21.07 -19.14 -10.82
N SER A 279 -22.40 -19.00 -10.76
CA SER A 279 -23.32 -20.12 -10.99
C SER A 279 -23.33 -20.52 -12.47
N HIS A 280 -23.37 -21.84 -12.74
CA HIS A 280 -23.40 -22.37 -14.11
C HIS A 280 -24.32 -23.59 -14.23
N PRO A 281 -25.20 -23.69 -15.26
CA PRO A 281 -26.15 -24.81 -15.40
C PRO A 281 -25.48 -26.20 -15.46
N LEU A 282 -24.31 -26.28 -16.09
CA LEU A 282 -23.52 -27.50 -16.22
C LEU A 282 -22.39 -27.61 -15.17
N ALA A 283 -22.56 -26.99 -13.99
CA ALA A 283 -21.55 -27.02 -12.94
C ALA A 283 -21.09 -28.45 -12.60
N HIS A 284 -22.00 -29.43 -12.55
CA HIS A 284 -21.67 -30.82 -12.25
C HIS A 284 -20.59 -31.43 -13.18
N LYS A 285 -20.56 -31.04 -14.46
CA LYS A 285 -19.50 -31.47 -15.41
C LYS A 285 -18.21 -30.69 -15.20
N LEU A 286 -18.34 -29.36 -15.13
CA LEU A 286 -17.18 -28.45 -15.04
C LEU A 286 -16.39 -28.60 -13.73
N ARG A 287 -17.01 -29.07 -12.64
CA ARG A 287 -16.34 -29.34 -11.35
C ARG A 287 -15.23 -30.40 -11.43
N GLN A 288 -15.23 -31.24 -12.47
CA GLN A 288 -14.17 -32.23 -12.71
C GLN A 288 -12.93 -31.62 -13.38
N LEU A 289 -13.02 -30.36 -13.83
CA LEU A 289 -11.95 -29.61 -14.46
C LEU A 289 -11.32 -28.62 -13.47
N TRP A 290 -10.22 -27.99 -13.88
CA TRP A 290 -9.51 -27.00 -13.06
C TRP A 290 -10.37 -25.78 -12.69
N VAL A 291 -11.41 -25.48 -13.48
CA VAL A 291 -12.29 -24.31 -13.29
C VAL A 291 -13.18 -24.38 -12.05
N ASN A 292 -13.14 -25.49 -11.30
CA ASN A 292 -13.94 -25.70 -10.09
C ASN A 292 -13.83 -24.53 -9.09
N VAL A 293 -12.65 -23.94 -8.94
CA VAL A 293 -12.41 -22.81 -8.02
C VAL A 293 -13.27 -21.58 -8.31
N GLY A 294 -13.68 -21.40 -9.57
CA GLY A 294 -14.50 -20.28 -10.04
C GLY A 294 -15.97 -20.64 -10.27
N LEU A 295 -16.43 -21.80 -9.81
CA LEU A 295 -17.83 -22.22 -9.89
C LEU A 295 -18.50 -22.12 -8.53
N GLN A 296 -19.67 -21.49 -8.51
CA GLN A 296 -20.50 -21.49 -7.32
C GLN A 296 -21.09 -22.88 -7.08
N SER A 297 -20.94 -23.35 -5.85
CA SER A 297 -21.23 -24.71 -5.43
C SER A 297 -22.04 -24.68 -4.13
N ASP A 298 -22.01 -25.76 -3.34
CA ASP A 298 -22.54 -25.74 -1.98
C ASP A 298 -21.77 -24.69 -1.15
N PRO A 299 -22.43 -23.62 -0.68
CA PRO A 299 -21.76 -22.55 0.06
C PRO A 299 -20.96 -23.02 1.28
N ALA A 300 -21.42 -24.08 1.96
CA ALA A 300 -20.72 -24.62 3.14
C ALA A 300 -19.43 -25.35 2.75
N LEU A 301 -19.50 -26.16 1.69
CA LEU A 301 -18.34 -26.89 1.18
C LEU A 301 -17.30 -25.94 0.59
N ASP A 302 -17.75 -24.94 -0.18
CA ASP A 302 -16.89 -23.93 -0.82
C ASP A 302 -16.16 -23.10 0.23
N LYS A 303 -16.89 -22.64 1.27
CA LYS A 303 -16.30 -21.97 2.43
C LYS A 303 -15.20 -22.83 3.05
N LYS A 304 -15.49 -24.09 3.36
CA LYS A 304 -14.53 -25.02 3.99
C LYS A 304 -13.28 -25.22 3.13
N GLN A 305 -13.45 -25.49 1.83
CA GLN A 305 -12.34 -25.73 0.92
C GLN A 305 -11.48 -24.48 0.75
N ARG A 306 -12.12 -23.32 0.54
CA ARG A 306 -11.41 -22.05 0.38
C ARG A 306 -10.65 -21.67 1.64
N LEU A 307 -11.28 -21.77 2.81
CA LEU A 307 -10.61 -21.49 4.09
C LEU A 307 -9.42 -22.43 4.31
N THR A 308 -9.58 -23.73 4.02
CA THR A 308 -8.50 -24.72 4.16
C THR A 308 -7.29 -24.34 3.29
N ARG A 309 -7.51 -24.06 2.00
CA ARG A 309 -6.43 -23.66 1.08
C ARG A 309 -5.82 -22.32 1.47
N LEU A 310 -6.62 -21.37 1.93
CA LEU A 310 -6.14 -20.07 2.35
C LEU A 310 -5.26 -20.19 3.61
N LEU A 311 -5.61 -21.09 4.54
CA LEU A 311 -4.77 -21.39 5.70
C LEU A 311 -3.45 -22.08 5.30
N ASP A 312 -3.45 -22.95 4.29
CA ASP A 312 -2.22 -23.54 3.74
C ASP A 312 -1.30 -22.44 3.15
N ASP A 313 -1.87 -21.55 2.35
CA ASP A 313 -1.16 -20.44 1.72
C ASP A 313 -0.63 -19.43 2.75
N LEU A 314 -1.46 -19.02 3.71
CA LEU A 314 -1.06 -18.14 4.83
C LEU A 314 0.05 -18.77 5.68
N SER A 315 -0.01 -20.08 5.94
CA SER A 315 1.05 -20.75 6.68
C SER A 315 2.37 -20.77 5.92
N ALA A 316 2.36 -20.81 4.58
CA ALA A 316 3.56 -20.78 3.75
C ALA A 316 4.10 -19.35 3.56
N ARG A 317 3.23 -18.34 3.60
CA ARG A 317 3.55 -16.91 3.39
C ARG A 317 3.71 -16.11 4.69
N LEU A 318 3.78 -16.78 5.85
CA LEU A 318 4.00 -16.08 7.12
C LEU A 318 5.30 -15.26 7.04
N PRO A 319 5.26 -13.92 7.23
CA PRO A 319 6.45 -13.10 7.13
C PRO A 319 7.51 -13.50 8.16
N ALA A 320 8.77 -13.46 7.75
CA ALA A 320 9.91 -13.70 8.64
C ALA A 320 10.17 -12.50 9.57
N ASP A 321 10.99 -12.70 10.60
CA ASP A 321 11.34 -11.64 11.57
C ASP A 321 12.01 -10.42 10.91
N ASN A 322 12.75 -10.63 9.81
CA ASN A 322 13.41 -9.57 9.04
C ASN A 322 12.59 -9.08 7.84
N ALA A 323 11.34 -9.50 7.70
CA ALA A 323 10.49 -9.06 6.59
C ALA A 323 10.23 -7.56 6.62
N GLY A 324 10.03 -6.95 5.45
CA GLY A 324 9.64 -5.55 5.36
C GLY A 324 8.18 -5.36 5.80
N TYR A 325 7.79 -4.13 6.11
CA TYR A 325 6.39 -3.84 6.50
C TYR A 325 5.38 -4.18 5.40
N GLN A 326 5.79 -4.13 4.13
CA GLN A 326 4.92 -4.42 2.99
C GLN A 326 4.45 -5.88 3.01
N ASP A 327 5.31 -6.82 3.40
CA ASP A 327 4.96 -8.23 3.52
C ASP A 327 3.85 -8.43 4.54
N TRP A 328 3.92 -7.73 5.67
CA TRP A 328 2.87 -7.72 6.69
C TRP A 328 1.57 -7.06 6.20
N MET A 329 1.65 -5.99 5.41
CA MET A 329 0.45 -5.36 4.81
C MET A 329 -0.26 -6.32 3.85
N VAL A 330 0.49 -7.03 3.00
CA VAL A 330 -0.05 -8.05 2.10
C VAL A 330 -0.65 -9.21 2.89
N PHE A 331 0.06 -9.69 3.91
CA PHE A 331 -0.39 -10.77 4.78
C PHE A 331 -1.68 -10.40 5.52
N ALA A 332 -1.78 -9.19 6.06
CA ALA A 332 -2.96 -8.71 6.79
C ALA A 332 -4.24 -8.75 5.93
N ALA A 333 -4.14 -8.44 4.64
CA ALA A 333 -5.29 -8.51 3.72
C ALA A 333 -5.78 -9.95 3.52
N LEU A 334 -4.87 -10.91 3.43
CA LEU A 334 -5.19 -12.33 3.29
C LEU A 334 -5.71 -12.91 4.60
N TRP A 335 -5.13 -12.50 5.72
CA TRP A 335 -5.59 -12.87 7.06
C TRP A 335 -7.02 -12.40 7.32
N ALA A 336 -7.35 -11.17 6.90
CA ALA A 336 -8.71 -10.64 6.96
C ALA A 336 -9.72 -11.48 6.15
N GLU A 337 -9.34 -11.94 4.94
CA GLU A 337 -10.18 -12.87 4.16
C GLU A 337 -10.41 -14.21 4.91
N ALA A 338 -9.40 -14.72 5.62
CA ALA A 338 -9.54 -15.93 6.44
C ALA A 338 -10.47 -15.71 7.65
N ILE A 339 -10.38 -14.56 8.32
CA ILE A 339 -11.29 -14.18 9.42
C ILE A 339 -12.74 -14.14 8.90
N VAL A 340 -12.97 -13.46 7.76
CA VAL A 340 -14.32 -13.38 7.15
C VAL A 340 -14.86 -14.76 6.84
N LEU A 341 -14.03 -15.66 6.28
CA LEU A 341 -14.46 -17.03 5.97
C LEU A 341 -14.73 -17.85 7.23
N GLN A 342 -13.85 -17.78 8.24
CA GLN A 342 -14.00 -18.49 9.51
C GLN A 342 -15.34 -18.15 10.19
N HIS A 343 -15.70 -16.87 10.20
CA HIS A 343 -16.90 -16.37 10.89
C HIS A 343 -18.13 -16.20 9.98
N ALA A 344 -18.05 -16.57 8.69
CA ALA A 344 -19.20 -16.48 7.79
C ALA A 344 -20.36 -17.38 8.28
N PRO A 345 -21.62 -16.88 8.31
CA PRO A 345 -22.77 -17.60 8.85
C PRO A 345 -23.33 -18.65 7.87
N VAL A 346 -22.46 -19.50 7.34
CA VAL A 346 -22.75 -20.49 6.30
C VAL A 346 -22.20 -21.85 6.73
N GLY A 347 -23.06 -22.86 6.74
CA GLY A 347 -22.74 -24.23 7.13
C GLY A 347 -22.46 -24.40 8.62
N GLU A 348 -22.35 -25.65 9.07
CA GLU A 348 -21.83 -25.96 10.40
C GLU A 348 -20.31 -25.72 10.46
N GLU A 349 -19.84 -25.34 11.64
CA GLU A 349 -18.41 -25.13 11.88
C GLU A 349 -17.63 -26.45 11.80
N ASP A 350 -16.66 -26.52 10.90
CA ASP A 350 -15.73 -27.65 10.85
C ASP A 350 -14.66 -27.49 11.94
N LYS A 351 -14.82 -28.24 13.03
CA LYS A 351 -13.93 -28.18 14.19
C LYS A 351 -12.44 -28.36 13.85
N ALA A 352 -12.10 -29.18 12.85
CA ALA A 352 -10.71 -29.41 12.47
C ALA A 352 -10.13 -28.20 11.76
N VAL A 353 -10.90 -27.58 10.85
CA VAL A 353 -10.48 -26.35 10.16
C VAL A 353 -10.39 -25.18 11.15
N SER A 354 -11.37 -25.03 12.05
CA SER A 354 -11.33 -24.01 13.11
C SER A 354 -10.12 -24.17 14.03
N GLN A 355 -9.77 -25.41 14.40
CA GLN A 355 -8.58 -25.66 15.21
C GLN A 355 -7.30 -25.26 14.47
N ARG A 356 -7.20 -25.55 13.17
CA ARG A 356 -6.07 -25.10 12.34
C ARG A 356 -6.00 -23.57 12.25
N PHE A 357 -7.14 -22.89 12.10
CA PHE A 357 -7.22 -21.43 12.10
C PHE A 357 -6.65 -20.86 13.42
N MET A 358 -7.12 -21.35 14.57
CA MET A 358 -6.65 -20.89 15.88
C MET A 358 -5.15 -21.14 16.09
N GLN A 359 -4.64 -22.30 15.66
CA GLN A 359 -3.20 -22.61 15.74
C GLN A 359 -2.37 -21.66 14.87
N LEU A 360 -2.83 -21.32 13.67
CA LEU A 360 -2.14 -20.37 12.80
C LEU A 360 -2.22 -18.96 13.38
N GLN A 361 -3.36 -18.55 13.93
CA GLN A 361 -3.53 -17.27 14.61
C GLN A 361 -2.47 -17.10 15.71
N THR A 362 -2.28 -18.09 16.58
CA THR A 362 -1.25 -18.02 17.64
C THR A 362 0.16 -17.83 17.06
N LYS A 363 0.49 -18.48 15.94
CA LYS A 363 1.79 -18.30 15.29
C LYS A 363 1.95 -16.90 14.70
N VAL A 364 0.90 -16.39 14.06
CA VAL A 364 0.84 -15.03 13.51
C VAL A 364 1.03 -14.00 14.62
N ASP A 365 0.31 -14.15 15.74
CA ASP A 365 0.39 -13.23 16.87
C ASP A 365 1.82 -13.14 17.43
N VAL A 366 2.50 -14.28 17.58
CA VAL A 366 3.89 -14.34 18.05
C VAL A 366 4.84 -13.68 17.04
N ALA A 367 4.76 -14.07 15.76
CA ALA A 367 5.63 -13.54 14.72
C ALA A 367 5.45 -12.01 14.55
N PHE A 368 4.21 -11.55 14.50
CA PHE A 368 3.91 -10.12 14.36
C PHE A 368 4.32 -9.33 15.59
N SER A 369 4.14 -9.87 16.80
CA SER A 369 4.58 -9.21 18.04
C SER A 369 6.10 -9.04 18.07
N ASN A 370 6.85 -10.07 17.69
CA ASN A 370 8.30 -9.99 17.61
C ASN A 370 8.75 -8.95 16.58
N TRP A 371 8.16 -8.99 15.39
CA TRP A 371 8.44 -8.02 14.34
C TRP A 371 8.13 -6.59 14.79
N LEU A 372 6.97 -6.35 15.42
CA LEU A 372 6.58 -5.04 15.95
C LEU A 372 7.62 -4.51 16.96
N LEU A 373 8.07 -5.33 17.90
CA LEU A 373 9.06 -4.91 18.90
C LEU A 373 10.41 -4.50 18.28
N GLN A 374 10.79 -5.11 17.16
CA GLN A 374 12.07 -4.89 16.51
C GLN A 374 12.02 -3.74 15.48
N ARG A 375 10.97 -3.72 14.65
CA ARG A 375 10.92 -2.97 13.38
C ARG A 375 9.95 -1.77 13.39
N TYR A 376 8.85 -1.83 14.14
CA TYR A 376 7.79 -0.80 14.10
C TYR A 376 8.30 0.64 14.30
N LYS A 377 9.32 0.82 15.14
CA LYS A 377 9.89 2.15 15.46
C LYS A 377 10.43 2.90 14.22
N TYR A 378 10.86 2.17 13.19
CA TYR A 378 11.42 2.74 11.97
C TYR A 378 10.32 3.33 11.05
N LEU A 379 9.09 2.83 11.14
CA LEU A 379 8.00 3.21 10.24
C LEU A 379 7.66 4.70 10.28
N SER A 380 7.91 5.36 11.41
CA SER A 380 7.65 6.79 11.59
C SER A 380 8.65 7.71 10.86
N THR A 381 9.76 7.14 10.38
CA THR A 381 10.81 7.85 9.61
C THR A 381 10.69 7.61 8.10
N LEU A 382 9.74 6.77 7.68
CA LEU A 382 9.50 6.49 6.27
C LEU A 382 8.87 7.70 5.56
N SER A 383 9.09 7.78 4.25
CA SER A 383 8.40 8.74 3.39
C SER A 383 6.88 8.67 3.62
N PRO A 384 6.18 9.82 3.66
CA PRO A 384 4.72 9.83 3.76
C PRO A 384 4.01 9.45 2.46
N HIS A 385 4.73 9.11 1.39
CA HIS A 385 4.18 8.73 0.10
C HIS A 385 4.87 7.48 -0.47
N PRO A 386 4.13 6.36 -0.68
CA PRO A 386 2.75 6.14 -0.19
C PRO A 386 2.70 6.21 1.35
N PRO A 387 1.53 6.51 1.97
CA PRO A 387 1.44 6.61 3.42
C PRO A 387 1.62 5.22 4.04
N VAL A 388 2.52 5.10 5.01
CA VAL A 388 2.77 3.86 5.76
C VAL A 388 2.12 3.90 7.14
N MET A 389 2.08 5.07 7.77
CA MET A 389 1.50 5.29 9.09
C MET A 389 0.32 6.25 9.00
N VAL A 390 -0.64 6.18 9.94
CA VAL A 390 -1.83 7.05 9.95
C VAL A 390 -1.51 8.55 9.86
N HIS A 391 -0.42 9.01 10.49
CA HIS A 391 -0.01 10.41 10.45
C HIS A 391 0.62 10.84 9.11
N HIS A 392 0.93 9.91 8.21
CA HIS A 392 1.38 10.20 6.84
C HIS A 392 0.20 10.58 5.93
N ILE A 393 -1.03 10.15 6.26
CA ILE A 393 -2.20 10.30 5.39
C ILE A 393 -2.46 11.75 4.96
N PRO A 394 -2.52 12.76 5.86
CA PRO A 394 -2.79 14.13 5.43
C PRO A 394 -1.72 14.67 4.49
N ARG A 395 -0.46 14.32 4.72
CA ARG A 395 0.66 14.73 3.87
C ARG A 395 0.59 14.08 2.49
N SER A 396 0.23 12.79 2.44
CA SER A 396 -0.03 12.11 1.17
C SER A 396 -1.21 12.75 0.41
N LEU A 397 -2.30 13.08 1.11
CA LEU A 397 -3.45 13.78 0.52
C LEU A 397 -3.06 15.17 -0.01
N ALA A 398 -2.28 15.93 0.76
CA ALA A 398 -1.88 17.31 0.41
C ALA A 398 -1.13 17.40 -0.92
N ARG A 399 -0.35 16.37 -1.29
CA ARG A 399 0.33 16.32 -2.61
C ARG A 399 -0.61 16.37 -3.80
N SER A 400 -1.85 15.93 -3.60
CA SER A 400 -2.89 15.90 -4.62
C SER A 400 -3.94 16.98 -4.41
N VAL A 401 -3.69 17.94 -3.52
CA VAL A 401 -4.51 19.14 -3.31
C VAL A 401 -3.67 20.33 -3.74
N THR A 402 -3.92 20.85 -4.93
CA THR A 402 -3.27 22.09 -5.36
C THR A 402 -3.90 23.30 -4.66
N PRO A 403 -3.12 24.25 -4.11
CA PRO A 403 -3.66 25.52 -3.66
C PRO A 403 -4.44 26.19 -4.79
N HIS A 404 -5.70 26.57 -4.53
CA HIS A 404 -6.64 27.15 -5.52
C HIS A 404 -7.08 26.23 -6.68
N GLY A 405 -6.78 24.92 -6.65
CA GLY A 405 -7.31 23.96 -7.62
C GLY A 405 -8.79 23.61 -7.43
N PRO A 406 -9.51 23.17 -8.48
CA PRO A 406 -10.94 22.83 -8.40
C PRO A 406 -11.23 21.50 -7.66
N GLU A 407 -10.19 20.76 -7.29
CA GLU A 407 -10.28 19.43 -6.69
C GLU A 407 -10.95 19.47 -5.32
N LYS A 408 -11.91 18.56 -5.10
CA LYS A 408 -12.56 18.34 -3.81
C LYS A 408 -12.19 16.96 -3.28
N LYS A 409 -11.97 16.86 -1.97
CA LYS A 409 -11.64 15.58 -1.31
C LYS A 409 -12.40 15.44 0.01
N ALA A 410 -12.66 14.20 0.38
CA ALA A 410 -13.21 13.83 1.68
C ALA A 410 -12.32 12.76 2.30
N LEU A 411 -11.89 12.98 3.54
CA LEU A 411 -11.29 11.94 4.38
C LEU A 411 -12.38 11.39 5.30
N LEU A 412 -12.81 10.16 5.03
CA LEU A 412 -13.78 9.45 5.85
C LEU A 412 -13.04 8.49 6.80
N VAL A 413 -13.25 8.66 8.10
CA VAL A 413 -12.64 7.84 9.15
C VAL A 413 -13.73 7.00 9.80
N MET A 414 -13.68 5.69 9.59
CA MET A 414 -14.54 4.72 10.25
C MET A 414 -13.87 4.29 11.57
N ASP A 415 -14.28 4.88 12.68
CA ASP A 415 -13.62 4.68 13.97
C ASP A 415 -13.86 3.25 14.49
N GLY A 416 -12.79 2.61 14.97
CA GLY A 416 -12.83 1.25 15.50
C GLY A 416 -13.05 0.13 14.47
N MET A 417 -12.95 0.39 13.16
CA MET A 417 -13.18 -0.62 12.13
C MET A 417 -11.96 -1.51 11.89
N SER A 418 -12.15 -2.83 11.93
CA SER A 418 -11.12 -3.81 11.58
C SER A 418 -11.07 -4.08 10.07
N PHE A 419 -9.99 -4.72 9.61
CA PHE A 419 -9.78 -4.94 8.17
C PHE A 419 -10.76 -5.96 7.57
N ASP A 420 -11.14 -6.99 8.33
CA ASP A 420 -12.16 -7.97 7.95
C ASP A 420 -13.56 -7.33 7.82
N GLN A 421 -13.91 -6.39 8.72
CA GLN A 421 -15.15 -5.62 8.62
C GLN A 421 -15.18 -4.76 7.36
N TRP A 422 -14.07 -4.13 6.99
CA TRP A 422 -13.94 -3.39 5.73
C TRP A 422 -14.22 -4.28 4.52
N LEU A 423 -13.72 -5.52 4.50
CA LEU A 423 -13.98 -6.45 3.38
C LEU A 423 -15.47 -6.71 3.18
N ILE A 424 -16.25 -6.82 4.27
CA ILE A 424 -17.71 -7.00 4.24
C ILE A 424 -18.38 -5.74 3.70
N VAL A 425 -18.05 -4.57 4.28
CA VAL A 425 -18.61 -3.27 3.86
C VAL A 425 -18.34 -3.02 2.38
N ARG A 426 -17.10 -3.21 1.94
CA ARG A 426 -16.70 -3.07 0.54
C ARG A 426 -17.51 -3.97 -0.40
N ARG A 427 -17.74 -5.23 -0.02
CA ARG A 427 -18.53 -6.18 -0.84
C ARG A 427 -19.97 -5.67 -1.04
N LEU A 428 -20.59 -5.19 0.04
CA LEU A 428 -21.94 -4.63 0.00
C LEU A 428 -21.99 -3.33 -0.81
N LEU A 429 -21.01 -2.44 -0.64
CA LEU A 429 -20.93 -1.20 -1.42
C LEU A 429 -20.74 -1.48 -2.92
N ALA A 430 -19.89 -2.44 -3.29
CA ALA A 430 -19.71 -2.83 -4.69
C ALA A 430 -20.98 -3.43 -5.32
N GLU A 431 -21.83 -4.09 -4.53
CA GLU A 431 -23.11 -4.62 -4.99
C GLU A 431 -24.18 -3.54 -5.14
N GLN A 432 -24.21 -2.57 -4.21
CA GLN A 432 -25.20 -1.49 -4.20
C GLN A 432 -24.83 -0.33 -5.13
N LEU A 433 -23.53 -0.12 -5.38
CA LEU A 433 -22.98 0.97 -6.17
C LEU A 433 -21.96 0.41 -7.19
N PRO A 434 -22.42 -0.17 -8.32
CA PRO A 434 -21.55 -0.84 -9.29
C PRO A 434 -20.51 0.09 -9.95
N ASP A 435 -20.79 1.39 -10.00
CA ASP A 435 -19.88 2.40 -10.56
C ASP A 435 -18.80 2.86 -9.56
N MET A 436 -18.93 2.49 -8.28
CA MET A 436 -17.96 2.83 -7.24
C MET A 436 -16.70 1.98 -7.39
N ARG A 437 -15.56 2.65 -7.57
CA ARG A 437 -14.25 2.00 -7.70
C ARG A 437 -13.50 2.07 -6.37
N PHE A 438 -12.79 1.00 -6.05
CA PHE A 438 -11.99 0.89 -4.84
C PHE A 438 -10.51 0.77 -5.21
N ASN A 439 -9.69 1.64 -4.61
CA ASN A 439 -8.25 1.44 -4.52
C ASN A 439 -7.92 1.20 -3.06
N GLU A 440 -7.37 0.02 -2.75
CA GLU A 440 -7.17 -0.44 -1.38
C GLU A 440 -5.68 -0.45 -1.04
N GLY A 441 -5.35 0.06 0.14
CA GLY A 441 -4.03 -0.01 0.75
C GLY A 441 -4.16 -0.22 2.25
N ALA A 442 -3.03 -0.37 2.93
CA ALA A 442 -2.98 -0.50 4.38
C ALA A 442 -2.05 0.55 4.96
N VAL A 443 -2.32 0.96 6.20
CA VAL A 443 -1.44 1.80 7.01
C VAL A 443 -1.37 1.24 8.42
N PHE A 444 -0.26 1.49 9.10
CA PHE A 444 -0.09 1.19 10.51
C PHE A 444 -0.67 2.33 11.38
N ALA A 445 -1.44 1.95 12.38
CA ALA A 445 -1.85 2.85 13.45
C ALA A 445 -0.68 3.09 14.42
N TRP A 446 -0.77 4.17 15.20
CA TRP A 446 0.16 4.38 16.30
C TRP A 446 -0.11 3.41 17.44
N ILE A 447 0.94 2.92 18.10
CA ILE A 447 0.83 2.16 19.35
C ILE A 447 0.93 3.14 20.55
N PRO A 448 -0.01 3.10 21.52
CA PRO A 448 -1.17 2.20 21.60
C PRO A 448 -2.25 2.56 20.58
N THR A 449 -2.89 1.54 19.98
CA THR A 449 -3.88 1.66 18.89
C THR A 449 -5.25 2.12 19.37
N VAL A 450 -5.27 3.11 20.28
CA VAL A 450 -6.48 3.71 20.81
C VAL A 450 -6.94 4.88 19.94
N THR A 451 -8.25 5.08 19.89
CA THR A 451 -8.93 6.11 19.10
C THR A 451 -8.30 7.50 19.21
N ALA A 452 -8.02 7.97 20.44
CA ALA A 452 -7.48 9.32 20.66
C ALA A 452 -6.09 9.53 20.06
N VAL A 453 -5.21 8.52 20.14
CA VAL A 453 -3.85 8.57 19.60
C VAL A 453 -3.90 8.54 18.08
N SER A 454 -4.62 7.56 17.51
CA SER A 454 -4.71 7.37 16.06
C SER A 454 -5.38 8.55 15.36
N ARG A 455 -6.50 9.07 15.87
CA ARG A 455 -7.22 10.19 15.26
C ARG A 455 -6.45 11.49 15.34
N GLN A 456 -5.84 11.83 16.47
CA GLN A 456 -5.06 13.07 16.53
C GLN A 456 -3.82 13.00 15.65
N ALA A 457 -3.12 11.86 15.64
CA ALA A 457 -1.97 11.68 14.75
C ALA A 457 -2.40 11.78 13.28
N LEU A 458 -3.54 11.18 12.92
CA LEU A 458 -4.16 11.29 11.61
C LEU A 458 -4.50 12.75 11.27
N PHE A 459 -5.28 13.47 12.08
CA PHE A 459 -5.74 14.82 11.72
C PHE A 459 -4.64 15.89 11.83
N ALA A 460 -3.65 15.71 12.72
CA ALA A 460 -2.52 16.63 12.85
C ALA A 460 -1.41 16.40 11.82
N GLY A 461 -1.33 15.20 11.23
CA GLY A 461 -0.22 14.80 10.38
C GLY A 461 1.13 14.78 11.13
N LYS A 462 1.11 14.45 12.43
CA LYS A 462 2.26 14.49 13.36
C LYS A 462 2.30 13.25 14.26
N SER A 463 3.50 12.93 14.76
CA SER A 463 3.70 11.93 15.81
C SER A 463 3.04 12.34 17.14
N PRO A 464 2.51 11.39 17.93
CA PRO A 464 1.97 11.64 19.28
C PRO A 464 2.87 12.41 20.23
N LEU A 465 4.20 12.32 20.03
CA LEU A 465 5.18 13.08 20.81
C LEU A 465 4.95 14.61 20.77
N TYR A 466 4.33 15.11 19.70
CA TYR A 466 4.13 16.55 19.49
C TYR A 466 2.81 17.10 20.06
N PHE A 467 2.01 16.27 20.74
CA PHE A 467 0.78 16.71 21.40
C PHE A 467 0.52 15.96 22.73
N PRO A 468 1.50 15.97 23.67
CA PRO A 468 1.40 15.19 24.90
C PRO A 468 0.18 15.58 25.75
N ASP A 469 -0.18 16.86 25.79
CA ASP A 469 -1.27 17.37 26.63
C ASP A 469 -2.66 16.93 26.19
N SER A 470 -2.83 16.53 24.93
CA SER A 470 -4.13 16.14 24.37
C SER A 470 -4.21 14.71 23.90
N VAL A 471 -3.12 13.93 23.97
CA VAL A 471 -2.99 12.56 23.41
C VAL A 471 -4.09 11.59 23.84
N HIS A 472 -4.72 11.83 24.99
CA HIS A 472 -5.80 10.99 25.55
C HIS A 472 -7.22 11.40 25.13
N THR A 473 -7.40 12.41 24.28
CA THR A 473 -8.74 12.94 23.90
C THR A 473 -8.87 13.17 22.38
N THR A 474 -10.10 13.18 21.85
CA THR A 474 -10.37 13.58 20.44
C THR A 474 -10.90 15.02 20.34
N ALA A 475 -10.66 15.83 21.37
CA ALA A 475 -11.19 17.20 21.45
C ALA A 475 -10.47 18.16 20.49
N LYS A 476 -9.22 17.85 20.16
CA LYS A 476 -8.36 18.69 19.30
C LYS A 476 -8.41 18.31 17.82
N ASP A 477 -9.09 17.23 17.42
CA ASP A 477 -9.16 16.74 16.03
C ASP A 477 -9.50 17.86 15.02
N ALA A 478 -10.59 18.59 15.24
CA ALA A 478 -11.05 19.64 14.32
C ALA A 478 -10.04 20.79 14.19
N HIS A 479 -9.41 21.17 15.31
CA HIS A 479 -8.39 22.21 15.33
C HIS A 479 -7.11 21.75 14.63
N ALA A 480 -6.66 20.52 14.91
CA ALA A 480 -5.49 19.92 14.27
C ALA A 480 -5.67 19.78 12.75
N TRP A 481 -6.85 19.33 12.31
CA TRP A 481 -7.21 19.25 10.89
C TRP A 481 -7.16 20.62 10.22
N SER A 482 -7.80 21.64 10.81
CA SER A 482 -7.82 22.99 10.26
C SER A 482 -6.41 23.58 10.19
N HIS A 483 -5.65 23.49 11.28
CA HIS A 483 -4.28 23.98 11.33
C HIS A 483 -3.36 23.29 10.31
N PHE A 484 -3.48 21.97 10.13
CA PHE A 484 -2.70 21.26 9.12
C PHE A 484 -2.98 21.83 7.73
N TRP A 485 -4.25 21.96 7.32
CA TRP A 485 -4.59 22.42 5.96
C TRP A 485 -4.39 23.92 5.74
N GLU A 486 -4.53 24.74 6.77
CA GLU A 486 -4.13 26.15 6.72
C GLU A 486 -2.62 26.28 6.44
N SER A 487 -1.79 25.43 7.05
CA SER A 487 -0.34 25.38 6.74
C SER A 487 -0.03 24.93 5.31
N GLN A 488 -0.98 24.24 4.65
CA GLN A 488 -0.90 23.87 3.23
C GLN A 488 -1.51 24.92 2.28
N GLY A 489 -1.90 26.09 2.81
CA GLY A 489 -2.38 27.23 2.02
C GLY A 489 -3.89 27.25 1.75
N LEU A 490 -4.69 26.42 2.42
CA LEU A 490 -6.15 26.50 2.36
C LEU A 490 -6.67 27.56 3.36
N THR A 491 -7.82 28.16 3.04
CA THR A 491 -8.53 29.07 3.96
C THR A 491 -9.50 28.31 4.85
N PRO A 492 -9.87 28.85 6.03
CA PRO A 492 -10.84 28.19 6.92
C PRO A 492 -12.19 27.88 6.25
N SER A 493 -12.61 28.68 5.26
CA SER A 493 -13.86 28.48 4.53
C SER A 493 -13.84 27.33 3.51
N GLU A 494 -12.64 26.81 3.21
CA GLU A 494 -12.41 25.68 2.31
C GLU A 494 -12.32 24.34 3.07
N ILE A 495 -12.22 24.39 4.41
CA ILE A 495 -11.97 23.24 5.28
C ILE A 495 -13.21 22.95 6.12
N GLY A 496 -13.69 21.71 6.06
CA GLY A 496 -14.79 21.20 6.86
C GLY A 496 -14.33 20.06 7.77
N TYR A 497 -15.00 19.93 8.90
CA TYR A 497 -14.84 18.79 9.80
C TYR A 497 -16.16 18.46 10.48
N GLU A 498 -16.54 17.18 10.52
CA GLU A 498 -17.69 16.70 11.28
C GLU A 498 -17.39 15.33 11.90
N LYS A 499 -17.91 15.05 13.09
CA LYS A 499 -17.72 13.78 13.81
C LYS A 499 -19.02 13.32 14.46
N LYS A 500 -18.99 12.16 15.13
CA LYS A 500 -20.18 11.54 15.75
C LYS A 500 -21.29 11.26 14.74
N LEU A 501 -20.90 10.88 13.52
CA LEU A 501 -21.83 10.37 12.52
C LEU A 501 -22.17 8.93 12.89
N ARG A 502 -23.36 8.71 13.45
CA ARG A 502 -23.78 7.41 14.02
C ARG A 502 -25.05 6.86 13.37
N SER A 503 -25.79 7.71 12.69
CA SER A 503 -27.06 7.36 12.05
C SER A 503 -27.30 8.22 10.81
N THR A 504 -28.33 7.87 10.04
CA THR A 504 -28.79 8.66 8.89
C THR A 504 -29.29 10.06 9.30
N ASP A 505 -29.73 10.23 10.55
CA ASP A 505 -30.20 11.52 11.06
C ASP A 505 -29.06 12.56 11.17
N ASP A 506 -27.81 12.09 11.26
CA ASP A 506 -26.63 12.95 11.30
C ASP A 506 -26.27 13.52 9.92
N LEU A 507 -26.79 12.94 8.82
CA LEU A 507 -26.45 13.35 7.45
C LEU A 507 -26.86 14.78 7.13
N GLY A 508 -27.90 15.33 7.79
CA GLY A 508 -28.29 16.72 7.61
C GLY A 508 -27.17 17.71 7.99
N ARG A 509 -26.31 17.38 8.97
CA ARG A 509 -25.13 18.21 9.32
C ARG A 509 -24.05 18.12 8.25
N VAL A 510 -23.88 16.94 7.67
CA VAL A 510 -22.94 16.72 6.55
C VAL A 510 -23.40 17.48 5.31
N ASP A 511 -24.69 17.44 4.96
CA ASP A 511 -25.25 18.18 3.83
C ASP A 511 -25.07 19.69 3.99
N GLN A 512 -25.33 20.22 5.19
CA GLN A 512 -25.08 21.64 5.50
C GLN A 512 -23.61 22.02 5.34
N LEU A 513 -22.69 21.15 5.74
CA LEU A 513 -21.26 21.37 5.59
C LEU A 513 -20.83 21.34 4.11
N LEU A 514 -21.33 20.36 3.34
CA LEU A 514 -20.94 20.13 1.95
C LEU A 514 -21.55 21.14 0.96
N THR A 515 -22.69 21.75 1.31
CA THR A 515 -23.35 22.76 0.47
C THR A 515 -22.63 24.11 0.48
N HIS A 516 -21.65 24.33 1.37
CA HIS A 516 -20.87 25.56 1.38
C HIS A 516 -20.09 25.72 0.06
N PRO A 517 -20.26 26.82 -0.71
CA PRO A 517 -19.72 26.95 -2.07
C PRO A 517 -18.20 26.83 -2.17
N LYS A 518 -17.49 27.26 -1.11
CA LYS A 518 -16.03 27.21 -1.04
C LYS A 518 -15.50 25.89 -0.47
N MET A 519 -16.36 24.95 -0.06
CA MET A 519 -15.91 23.69 0.54
C MET A 519 -15.08 22.89 -0.45
N ARG A 520 -13.84 22.56 -0.05
CA ARG A 520 -12.90 21.79 -0.86
C ARG A 520 -12.46 20.52 -0.17
N LEU A 521 -12.31 20.57 1.14
CA LEU A 521 -11.81 19.44 1.89
C LEU A 521 -12.62 19.22 3.15
N VAL A 522 -13.06 17.98 3.37
CA VAL A 522 -13.78 17.61 4.58
C VAL A 522 -13.13 16.43 5.29
N GLY A 523 -13.01 16.51 6.61
CA GLY A 523 -12.72 15.36 7.49
C GLY A 523 -14.01 14.90 8.17
N LEU A 524 -14.42 13.65 7.94
CA LEU A 524 -15.64 13.08 8.50
C LEU A 524 -15.30 11.88 9.38
N VAL A 525 -15.87 11.81 10.58
CA VAL A 525 -15.70 10.65 11.47
C VAL A 525 -17.02 9.95 11.75
N VAL A 526 -17.08 8.69 11.34
CA VAL A 526 -18.17 7.75 11.59
C VAL A 526 -17.80 6.91 12.80
N ASP A 527 -18.46 7.20 13.92
CA ASP A 527 -18.16 6.56 15.21
C ASP A 527 -19.14 5.39 15.50
N GLN A 528 -19.91 4.93 14.50
CA GLN A 528 -20.98 3.95 14.71
C GLN A 528 -20.46 2.59 15.22
N LEU A 529 -19.38 2.07 14.61
CA LEU A 529 -18.82 0.77 14.97
C LEU A 529 -18.22 0.78 16.38
N ASP A 530 -17.40 1.78 16.68
CA ASP A 530 -16.85 2.01 18.02
C ASP A 530 -17.95 2.12 19.08
N HIS A 531 -19.02 2.88 18.78
CA HIS A 531 -20.16 3.02 19.68
C HIS A 531 -20.89 1.68 19.92
N MET A 532 -21.08 0.87 18.87
CA MET A 532 -21.67 -0.47 18.99
C MET A 532 -20.79 -1.38 19.84
N MET A 533 -19.48 -1.40 19.63
CA MET A 533 -18.55 -2.24 20.40
C MET A 533 -18.54 -1.88 21.89
N HIS A 534 -18.51 -0.59 22.22
CA HIS A 534 -18.62 -0.12 23.61
C HIS A 534 -19.99 -0.40 24.23
N GLY A 535 -21.07 -0.31 23.44
CA GLY A 535 -22.42 -0.66 23.89
C GLY A 535 -22.57 -2.15 24.20
N MET A 536 -21.92 -3.02 23.41
CA MET A 536 -21.92 -4.47 23.64
C MET A 536 -21.14 -4.89 24.89
N THR A 537 -20.08 -4.15 25.27
CA THR A 537 -19.31 -4.44 26.50
C THR A 537 -20.05 -4.09 27.78
N LEU A 538 -21.04 -3.18 27.72
CA LEU A 538 -21.90 -2.82 28.85
C LEU A 538 -23.12 -3.75 29.02
N GLY A 539 -23.33 -4.68 28.09
CA GLY A 539 -24.47 -5.60 28.05
C GLY A 539 -24.15 -7.07 28.30
N LEU A 540 -22.94 -7.40 28.77
CA LEU A 540 -22.53 -8.75 29.19
C LEU A 540 -22.53 -8.89 30.72
#